data_AF-X1KVW9-F1
#
_entry.id   AF-X1KVW9-F1
#
_cell.length_a   1.000
_cell.length_b   1.000
_cell.length_c   1.000
_cell.angle_alpha   90.00
_cell.angle_beta   90.00
_cell.angle_gamma   90.00
#
_symmetry.space_group_name_H-M   'P 1'
#
loop_
_entity.id
_entity.type
_entity.pdbx_description
1 polymer ?
#
loop_
_entity_poly.entity_id
_entity_poly.type
_entity_poly.pdbx_seq_one_letter_code
_entity_poly.pdbx_strand_id
1 'polypeptide(L)'
;DVRGRLRVPFSELTHGGVIVTRGSINSYHNWKLRLLNSVHIPFITHLAQLSGYKKINAAANNPVIKKYLRTVVCGNARIVEKDIPIQGENAAKYALSFVKRISELEDDAVRVNVNHTLKLRERIAPTIISKHYTTASEKFKDKLAFALATVFRYLTAIMRDGDNNLGHDAYL
;
A
#
# COMPACT_ATOMS: atom_id res chain seq x y z
N ASP A 1 20.01 -35.19 1.24
CA ASP A 1 21.40 -34.85 0.88
C ASP A 1 21.35 -33.97 -0.33
N VAL A 2 22.21 -32.93 -0.43
CA VAL A 2 22.40 -32.28 -1.74
C VAL A 2 21.06 -31.57 -2.16
N ARG A 3 20.99 -30.52 -2.97
CA ARG A 3 21.19 -30.42 -4.41
C ARG A 3 21.46 -28.94 -4.76
N GLY A 4 22.56 -28.39 -4.26
CA GLY A 4 23.10 -27.12 -4.79
C GLY A 4 22.41 -25.81 -4.40
N ARG A 5 21.67 -25.74 -3.28
CA ARG A 5 21.23 -24.42 -2.77
C ARG A 5 22.39 -23.73 -2.06
N LEU A 6 23.01 -22.77 -2.73
CA LEU A 6 23.92 -21.80 -2.12
C LEU A 6 23.15 -21.05 -1.02
N ARG A 7 23.33 -21.44 0.24
CA ARG A 7 22.94 -20.60 1.38
C ARG A 7 24.12 -19.69 1.67
N VAL A 8 23.99 -18.41 1.36
CA VAL A 8 24.96 -17.40 1.75
C VAL A 8 25.10 -17.45 3.28
N PRO A 9 26.31 -17.54 3.85
CA PRO A 9 26.52 -17.49 5.29
C PRO A 9 25.86 -16.24 5.89
N PHE A 10 25.17 -16.39 7.04
CA PHE A 10 24.49 -15.27 7.68
C PHE A 10 25.43 -14.10 8.03
N SER A 11 26.70 -14.40 8.31
CA SER A 11 27.76 -13.41 8.57
C SER A 11 28.11 -12.55 7.33
N GLU A 12 27.98 -13.11 6.13
CA GLU A 12 28.19 -12.39 4.87
C GLU A 12 26.96 -11.52 4.53
N LEU A 13 25.75 -12.00 4.87
CA LEU A 13 24.52 -11.24 4.68
C LEU A 13 24.47 -9.99 5.58
N THR A 14 24.94 -10.07 6.82
CA THR A 14 24.94 -8.91 7.74
C THR A 14 25.89 -7.81 7.28
N HIS A 15 27.02 -8.14 6.64
CA HIS A 15 27.90 -7.14 5.99
C HIS A 15 27.20 -6.36 4.87
N GLY A 16 26.23 -6.98 4.20
CA GLY A 16 25.39 -6.35 3.18
C GLY A 16 24.19 -5.57 3.73
N GLY A 17 24.08 -5.38 5.06
CA GLY A 17 22.97 -4.69 5.70
C GLY A 17 21.71 -5.55 5.87
N VAL A 18 21.80 -6.86 5.70
CA VAL A 18 20.67 -7.78 5.96
C VAL A 18 20.54 -7.99 7.46
N ILE A 19 19.34 -7.72 7.99
CA ILE A 19 19.01 -8.01 9.39
C ILE A 19 18.65 -9.49 9.50
N VAL A 20 19.50 -10.26 10.18
CA VAL A 20 19.25 -11.68 10.50
C VAL A 20 18.70 -11.78 11.91
N THR A 21 17.55 -12.39 12.07
CA THR A 21 16.92 -12.63 13.37
C THR A 21 16.59 -14.10 13.58
N ARG A 22 16.68 -14.56 14.83
CA ARG A 22 16.22 -15.90 15.23
C ARG A 22 14.70 -15.98 15.40
N GLY A 23 14.05 -14.83 15.56
CA GLY A 23 12.60 -14.74 15.71
C GLY A 23 11.86 -14.72 14.36
N SER A 24 10.53 -14.80 14.43
CA SER A 24 9.70 -14.68 13.23
C SER A 24 9.77 -13.27 12.63
N ILE A 25 9.83 -13.19 11.29
CA ILE A 25 9.76 -11.92 10.55
C ILE A 25 8.32 -11.49 10.23
N ASN A 26 7.31 -12.24 10.69
CA ASN A 26 5.91 -12.03 10.29
C ASN A 26 5.42 -10.62 10.58
N SER A 27 5.83 -10.02 11.71
CA SER A 27 5.46 -8.64 12.03
C SER A 27 6.00 -7.64 10.99
N TYR A 28 7.27 -7.78 10.58
CA TYR A 28 7.89 -6.95 9.56
C TYR A 28 7.30 -7.20 8.17
N HIS A 29 7.02 -8.46 7.83
CA HIS A 29 6.33 -8.83 6.61
C HIS A 29 4.95 -8.15 6.53
N ASN A 30 4.16 -8.25 7.60
CA ASN A 30 2.83 -7.67 7.71
C ASN A 30 2.88 -6.14 7.73
N TRP A 31 3.88 -5.52 8.38
CA TRP A 31 4.10 -4.08 8.31
C TRP A 31 4.37 -3.63 6.88
N LYS A 32 5.28 -4.30 6.15
CA LYS A 32 5.52 -3.97 4.74
C LYS A 32 4.25 -4.12 3.90
N LEU A 33 3.49 -5.20 4.09
CA LEU A 33 2.25 -5.46 3.36
C LEU A 33 1.18 -4.39 3.67
N ARG A 34 0.95 -4.08 4.94
CA ARG A 34 -0.15 -3.20 5.37
C ARG A 34 0.21 -1.71 5.40
N LEU A 35 1.49 -1.34 5.43
CA LEU A 35 1.95 0.04 5.47
C LEU A 35 2.47 0.52 4.13
N LEU A 36 3.40 -0.20 3.51
CA LEU A 36 4.03 0.23 2.26
C LEU A 36 3.15 -0.11 1.07
N ASN A 37 2.73 -1.36 0.95
CA ASN A 37 1.95 -1.77 -0.22
C ASN A 37 0.57 -1.08 -0.23
N SER A 38 0.03 -0.71 0.93
CA SER A 38 -1.21 0.07 1.06
C SER A 38 -1.10 1.48 0.48
N VAL A 39 0.07 2.11 0.54
CA VAL A 39 0.32 3.42 -0.09
C VAL A 39 0.08 3.36 -1.59
N HIS A 40 0.55 2.29 -2.23
CA HIS A 40 0.21 2.04 -3.63
C HIS A 40 -1.30 1.79 -3.80
N ILE A 41 -1.78 0.67 -3.26
CA ILE A 41 -3.20 0.27 -3.33
C ILE A 41 -3.70 0.02 -1.91
N PRO A 42 -4.73 0.74 -1.45
CA PRO A 42 -5.63 1.57 -2.26
C PRO A 42 -5.27 3.06 -2.36
N PHE A 43 -4.22 3.55 -1.70
CA PHE A 43 -4.16 4.98 -1.41
C PHE A 43 -3.81 5.91 -2.58
N ILE A 44 -2.98 5.52 -3.55
CA ILE A 44 -2.52 6.49 -4.57
C ILE A 44 -2.81 6.12 -6.02
N THR A 45 -2.67 4.85 -6.41
CA THR A 45 -2.54 4.53 -7.83
C THR A 45 -3.85 4.72 -8.61
N HIS A 46 -4.98 4.29 -8.05
CA HIS A 46 -6.30 4.52 -8.64
C HIS A 46 -6.66 6.02 -8.65
N LEU A 47 -6.37 6.72 -7.55
CA LEU A 47 -6.58 8.17 -7.46
C LEU A 47 -5.75 8.93 -8.50
N ALA A 48 -4.49 8.54 -8.71
CA ALA A 48 -3.59 9.13 -9.70
C ALA A 48 -4.19 9.01 -11.10
N GLN A 49 -4.60 7.80 -11.51
CA GLN A 49 -5.19 7.57 -12.83
C GLN A 49 -6.51 8.31 -13.02
N LEU A 50 -7.42 8.25 -12.04
CA LEU A 50 -8.70 8.98 -12.09
C LEU A 50 -8.50 10.50 -12.12
N SER A 51 -7.37 10.99 -11.64
CA SER A 51 -6.98 12.41 -11.69
C SER A 51 -6.13 12.77 -12.91
N GLY A 52 -5.96 11.86 -13.87
CA GLY A 52 -5.23 12.10 -15.13
C GLY A 52 -3.71 11.99 -15.04
N TYR A 53 -3.15 11.53 -13.90
CA TYR A 53 -1.70 11.33 -13.77
C TYR A 53 -1.30 9.95 -14.28
N LYS A 54 -0.31 9.91 -15.19
CA LYS A 54 0.34 8.67 -15.64
C LYS A 54 1.33 8.13 -14.60
N LYS A 55 2.10 9.04 -14.00
CA LYS A 55 3.19 8.71 -13.05
C LYS A 55 2.77 8.95 -11.61
N ILE A 56 3.12 8.00 -10.73
CA ILE A 56 2.79 8.02 -9.30
C ILE A 56 3.46 9.21 -8.60
N ASN A 57 4.71 9.54 -8.92
CA ASN A 57 5.43 10.67 -8.33
C ASN A 57 4.76 12.02 -8.61
N ALA A 58 4.25 12.23 -9.82
CA ALA A 58 3.53 13.44 -10.18
C ALA A 58 2.28 13.61 -9.32
N ALA A 59 1.49 12.54 -9.16
CA ALA A 59 0.32 12.54 -8.27
C ALA A 59 0.72 12.75 -6.80
N ALA A 60 1.77 12.09 -6.33
CA ALA A 60 2.23 12.19 -4.94
C ALA A 60 2.74 13.59 -4.56
N ASN A 61 3.22 14.37 -5.55
CA ASN A 61 3.65 15.75 -5.37
C ASN A 61 2.52 16.78 -5.50
N ASN A 62 1.34 16.40 -5.99
CA ASN A 62 0.19 17.31 -5.99
C ASN A 62 -0.18 17.71 -4.55
N PRO A 63 -0.32 19.01 -4.22
CA PRO A 63 -0.55 19.48 -2.85
C PRO A 63 -1.78 18.86 -2.16
N VAL A 64 -2.87 18.67 -2.92
CA VAL A 64 -4.13 18.11 -2.41
C VAL A 64 -3.95 16.62 -2.12
N ILE A 65 -3.40 15.86 -3.08
CA ILE A 65 -3.15 14.42 -2.93
C ILE A 65 -2.13 14.18 -1.81
N LYS A 66 -1.07 14.98 -1.72
CA LYS A 66 -0.04 14.88 -0.66
C LYS A 66 -0.64 15.02 0.74
N LYS A 67 -1.54 16.00 0.94
CA LYS A 67 -2.25 16.20 2.22
C LYS A 67 -3.18 15.03 2.54
N TYR A 68 -3.88 14.53 1.53
CA TYR A 68 -4.71 13.34 1.63
C TYR A 68 -3.89 12.10 2.04
N LEU A 69 -2.79 11.80 1.33
CA LEU A 69 -1.91 10.67 1.58
C LEU A 69 -1.39 10.69 3.01
N ARG A 70 -0.88 11.84 3.47
CA ARG A 70 -0.41 11.97 4.85
C ARG A 70 -1.49 11.61 5.87
N THR A 71 -2.74 11.96 5.60
CA THR A 71 -3.86 11.67 6.51
C THR A 71 -4.19 10.17 6.54
N VAL A 72 -4.41 9.55 5.37
CA VAL A 72 -4.82 8.14 5.29
C VAL A 72 -3.68 7.20 5.71
N VAL A 73 -2.44 7.51 5.34
CA VAL A 73 -1.24 6.72 5.68
C VAL A 73 -0.98 6.75 7.17
N CYS A 74 -0.98 7.93 7.80
CA CYS A 74 -0.75 8.02 9.25
C CYS A 74 -1.88 7.37 10.06
N GLY A 75 -3.14 7.50 9.62
CA GLY A 75 -4.26 6.87 10.30
C GLY A 75 -4.20 5.34 10.22
N ASN A 76 -3.90 4.79 9.04
CA ASN A 76 -3.70 3.35 8.86
C ASN A 76 -2.51 2.86 9.69
N ALA A 77 -1.39 3.60 9.70
CA ALA A 77 -0.21 3.24 10.46
C ALA A 77 -0.47 3.09 11.96
N ARG A 78 -1.27 3.98 12.55
CA ARG A 78 -1.66 3.90 13.96
C ARG A 78 -2.47 2.64 14.30
N ILE A 79 -3.28 2.15 13.37
CA ILE A 79 -4.02 0.89 13.56
C ILE A 79 -3.07 -0.29 13.46
N VAL A 80 -2.23 -0.33 12.43
CA VAL A 80 -1.25 -1.42 12.23
C VAL A 80 -0.28 -1.53 13.40
N GLU A 81 0.18 -0.40 13.95
CA GLU A 81 1.08 -0.37 15.11
C GLU A 81 0.42 -0.94 16.37
N LYS A 82 -0.88 -0.69 16.57
CA LYS A 82 -1.65 -1.26 17.68
C LYS A 82 -1.93 -2.75 17.49
N ASP A 83 -2.24 -3.16 16.25
CA ASP A 83 -2.49 -4.57 15.92
C ASP A 83 -1.21 -5.43 16.01
N ILE A 84 -0.09 -4.86 15.56
CA ILE A 84 1.18 -5.57 15.34
C ILE A 84 2.32 -4.67 15.83
N PRO A 85 2.54 -4.53 17.14
CA PRO A 85 3.64 -3.70 17.63
C PRO A 85 5.00 -4.30 17.25
N ILE A 86 5.95 -3.44 16.89
CA ILE A 86 7.36 -3.80 16.75
C ILE A 86 8.15 -2.86 17.65
N GLN A 87 8.90 -3.43 18.60
CA GLN A 87 9.62 -2.65 19.60
C GLN A 87 10.68 -1.76 18.95
N GLY A 88 10.71 -0.47 19.34
CA GLY A 88 11.67 0.51 18.83
C GLY A 88 11.33 1.08 17.45
N GLU A 89 10.30 0.55 16.78
CA GLU A 89 9.87 1.00 15.47
C GLU A 89 8.69 1.97 15.56
N ASN A 90 8.55 2.82 14.54
CA ASN A 90 7.43 3.75 14.43
C ASN A 90 6.72 3.54 13.09
N ALA A 91 5.49 3.01 13.13
CA ALA A 91 4.77 2.62 11.90
C ALA A 91 4.50 3.81 10.99
N ALA A 92 4.19 4.98 11.55
CA ALA A 92 3.89 6.18 10.76
C ALA A 92 5.15 6.72 10.06
N LYS A 93 6.29 6.77 10.75
CA LYS A 93 7.59 7.14 10.17
C LYS A 93 7.97 6.17 9.06
N TYR A 94 7.81 4.87 9.29
CA TYR A 94 8.10 3.83 8.30
C TYR A 94 7.22 4.00 7.04
N ALA A 95 5.91 4.19 7.21
CA ALA A 95 5.00 4.39 6.09
C ALA A 95 5.24 5.70 5.33
N LEU A 96 5.51 6.81 6.03
CA LEU A 96 5.82 8.10 5.42
C LEU A 96 7.16 8.11 4.68
N SER A 97 8.12 7.28 5.10
CA SER A 97 9.38 7.10 4.35
C SER A 97 9.10 6.55 2.94
N PHE A 98 8.06 5.71 2.80
CA PHE A 98 7.65 5.20 1.50
C PHE A 98 6.90 6.23 0.68
N VAL A 99 6.06 7.06 1.31
CA VAL A 99 5.45 8.22 0.63
C VAL A 99 6.53 9.11 0.03
N LYS A 100 7.61 9.40 0.78
CA LYS A 100 8.76 10.15 0.25
C LYS A 100 9.37 9.47 -0.98
N ARG A 101 9.64 8.16 -0.89
CA ARG A 101 10.24 7.39 -2.00
C ARG A 101 9.40 7.44 -3.28
N ILE A 102 8.07 7.25 -3.18
CA ILE A 102 7.20 7.29 -4.36
C ILE A 102 7.00 8.70 -4.91
N SER A 103 7.30 9.75 -4.13
CA SER A 103 7.33 11.13 -4.61
C SER A 103 8.61 11.46 -5.40
N GLU A 104 9.67 10.67 -5.25
CA GLU A 104 10.98 10.91 -5.85
C GLU A 104 11.24 9.98 -7.05
N LEU A 105 10.70 8.75 -7.04
CA LEU A 105 10.92 7.74 -8.08
C LEU A 105 9.75 7.67 -9.05
N GLU A 106 10.05 7.65 -10.35
CA GLU A 106 9.03 7.44 -11.38
C GLU A 106 8.55 6.00 -11.41
N ASP A 107 7.24 5.81 -11.37
CA ASP A 107 6.59 4.51 -11.54
C ASP A 107 5.20 4.72 -12.17
N ASP A 108 4.80 3.78 -13.02
CA ASP A 108 3.54 3.83 -13.76
C ASP A 108 2.39 3.28 -12.91
N ALA A 109 1.33 4.08 -12.74
CA ALA A 109 0.18 3.68 -11.92
C ALA A 109 -0.51 2.41 -12.46
N VAL A 110 -0.60 2.28 -13.78
CA VAL A 110 -1.16 1.10 -14.48
C VAL A 110 -0.46 -0.19 -14.06
N ARG A 111 0.88 -0.20 -14.11
CA ARG A 111 1.72 -1.36 -13.78
C ARG A 111 1.45 -1.86 -12.36
N VAL A 112 1.19 -0.93 -11.44
CA VAL A 112 0.95 -1.26 -10.03
C VAL A 112 -0.46 -1.80 -9.78
N ASN A 113 -1.44 -1.48 -10.64
CA ASN A 113 -2.86 -1.84 -10.49
C ASN A 113 -3.24 -3.26 -10.92
N VAL A 114 -2.31 -4.03 -11.47
CA VAL A 114 -2.51 -5.47 -11.74
C VAL A 114 -2.94 -6.21 -10.47
N ASN A 115 -3.95 -7.09 -10.54
CA ASN A 115 -4.48 -7.85 -9.40
C ASN A 115 -4.93 -6.97 -8.21
N HIS A 116 -5.48 -5.77 -8.47
CA HIS A 116 -5.86 -4.81 -7.43
C HIS A 116 -6.86 -5.38 -6.39
N THR A 117 -7.78 -6.28 -6.77
CA THR A 117 -8.79 -6.84 -5.84
C THR A 117 -8.13 -7.71 -4.77
N LEU A 118 -7.20 -8.57 -5.17
CA LEU A 118 -6.40 -9.38 -4.24
C LEU A 118 -5.58 -8.48 -3.32
N LYS A 119 -4.91 -7.48 -3.90
CA LYS A 119 -4.10 -6.49 -3.17
C LYS A 119 -4.94 -5.72 -2.15
N LEU A 120 -6.18 -5.34 -2.48
CA LEU A 120 -7.06 -4.65 -1.56
C LEU A 120 -7.35 -5.52 -0.33
N ARG A 121 -7.76 -6.76 -0.54
CA ARG A 121 -8.05 -7.72 0.54
C ARG A 121 -6.86 -7.87 1.49
N GLU A 122 -5.67 -8.08 0.97
CA GLU A 122 -4.48 -8.35 1.80
C GLU A 122 -3.96 -7.12 2.54
N ARG A 123 -4.11 -5.93 1.95
CA ARG A 123 -3.46 -4.71 2.43
C ARG A 123 -4.34 -3.94 3.41
N ILE A 124 -5.65 -3.88 3.16
CA ILE A 124 -6.55 -2.97 3.88
C ILE A 124 -7.67 -3.65 4.66
N ALA A 125 -8.14 -4.83 4.24
CA ALA A 125 -9.20 -5.53 4.99
C ALA A 125 -8.83 -5.76 6.46
N PRO A 126 -7.58 -6.14 6.82
CA PRO A 126 -7.17 -6.28 8.22
C PRO A 126 -7.29 -4.97 9.03
N THR A 127 -7.11 -3.82 8.38
CA THR A 127 -7.29 -2.51 9.04
C THR A 127 -8.76 -2.22 9.31
N ILE A 128 -9.65 -2.59 8.39
CA ILE A 128 -11.10 -2.33 8.53
C ILE A 128 -11.71 -3.22 9.62
N ILE A 129 -11.33 -4.49 9.67
CA ILE A 129 -11.85 -5.45 10.66
C ILE A 129 -11.15 -5.37 12.02
N SER A 130 -10.09 -4.55 12.15
CA SER A 130 -9.39 -4.37 13.42
C SER A 130 -10.32 -3.75 14.45
N LYS A 131 -10.26 -4.26 15.69
CA LYS A 131 -10.94 -3.66 16.85
C LYS A 131 -10.50 -2.21 17.12
N HIS A 132 -9.33 -1.79 16.61
CA HIS A 132 -8.83 -0.43 16.75
C HIS A 132 -9.38 0.52 15.69
N TYR A 133 -10.09 0.02 14.67
CA TYR A 133 -10.73 0.84 13.64
C TYR A 133 -11.89 1.67 14.19
N THR A 134 -12.70 1.10 15.09
CA THR A 134 -13.88 1.77 15.67
C THR A 134 -13.54 3.06 16.40
N THR A 135 -12.39 3.06 17.09
CA THR A 135 -11.85 4.21 17.85
C THR A 135 -10.91 5.10 17.05
N ALA A 136 -10.71 4.81 15.75
CA ALA A 136 -9.90 5.66 14.89
C ALA A 136 -10.62 7.00 14.61
N SER A 137 -9.85 8.04 14.33
CA SER A 137 -10.41 9.36 14.05
C SER A 137 -11.32 9.35 12.81
N GLU A 138 -12.44 10.07 12.86
CA GLU A 138 -13.36 10.23 11.72
C GLU A 138 -12.65 10.75 10.46
N LYS A 139 -11.70 11.68 10.62
CA LYS A 139 -10.88 12.18 9.52
C LYS A 139 -10.12 11.06 8.77
N PHE A 140 -9.62 10.06 9.49
CA PHE A 140 -8.98 8.91 8.87
C PHE A 140 -10.00 8.02 8.17
N LYS A 141 -11.13 7.70 8.84
CA LYS A 141 -12.19 6.86 8.27
C LYS A 141 -12.73 7.45 6.97
N ASP A 142 -12.96 8.77 6.93
CA ASP A 142 -13.36 9.52 5.73
C ASP A 142 -12.33 9.35 4.59
N LYS A 143 -11.02 9.51 4.87
CA LYS A 143 -9.99 9.34 3.83
C LYS A 143 -9.79 7.89 3.41
N LEU A 144 -10.02 6.94 4.30
CA LEU A 144 -10.02 5.53 3.95
C LEU A 144 -11.21 5.19 3.05
N ALA A 145 -12.41 5.67 3.38
CA ALA A 145 -13.60 5.50 2.57
C ALA A 145 -13.40 6.12 1.18
N PHE A 146 -12.83 7.32 1.10
CA PHE A 146 -12.44 7.93 -0.18
C PHE A 146 -11.45 7.05 -0.96
N ALA A 147 -10.43 6.48 -0.32
CA ALA A 147 -9.50 5.56 -0.98
C ALA A 147 -10.25 4.38 -1.64
N LEU A 148 -11.15 3.73 -0.89
CA LEU A 148 -11.95 2.62 -1.40
C LEU A 148 -12.89 3.06 -2.53
N ALA A 149 -13.50 4.23 -2.40
CA ALA A 149 -14.35 4.81 -3.44
C ALA A 149 -13.56 5.04 -4.74
N THR A 150 -12.29 5.48 -4.68
CA THR A 150 -11.45 5.62 -5.88
C THR A 150 -11.16 4.27 -6.54
N VAL A 151 -10.97 3.20 -5.76
CA VAL A 151 -10.82 1.85 -6.30
C VAL A 151 -12.11 1.46 -7.03
N PHE A 152 -13.28 1.56 -6.39
CA PHE A 152 -14.54 1.19 -7.01
C PHE A 152 -14.88 2.04 -8.24
N ARG A 153 -14.59 3.34 -8.21
CA ARG A 153 -14.79 4.21 -9.36
C ARG A 153 -13.91 3.81 -10.54
N TYR A 154 -12.66 3.43 -10.28
CA TYR A 154 -11.74 2.94 -11.29
C TYR A 154 -12.24 1.63 -11.93
N LEU A 155 -12.84 0.75 -11.14
CA LEU A 155 -13.40 -0.53 -11.60
C LEU A 155 -14.79 -0.40 -12.25
N THR A 156 -15.42 0.76 -12.15
CA THR A 156 -16.73 0.98 -12.75
C THR A 156 -16.58 0.97 -14.27
N ALA A 157 -17.36 0.11 -14.93
CA ALA A 157 -17.36 0.00 -16.38
C ALA A 157 -17.59 1.37 -17.04
N ILE A 158 -16.78 1.65 -18.04
CA ILE A 158 -16.82 2.90 -18.80
C ILE A 158 -17.45 2.70 -20.17
N MET A 159 -17.56 1.45 -20.64
CA MET A 159 -18.21 1.10 -21.89
C MET A 159 -19.02 -0.18 -21.77
N ARG A 160 -20.06 -0.26 -22.60
CA ARG A 160 -20.89 -1.45 -22.78
C ARG A 160 -20.59 -2.02 -24.17
N ASP A 161 -20.24 -3.29 -24.25
CA ASP A 161 -20.02 -4.02 -25.50
C ASP A 161 -20.98 -5.20 -25.56
N GLY A 162 -22.10 -5.02 -26.26
CA GLY A 162 -23.23 -5.94 -26.22
C GLY A 162 -23.78 -6.12 -24.80
N ASP A 163 -23.82 -7.36 -24.32
CA ASP A 163 -24.23 -7.70 -22.94
C ASP A 163 -23.09 -7.53 -21.90
N ASN A 164 -21.87 -7.24 -22.34
CA ASN A 164 -20.70 -7.12 -21.47
C ASN A 164 -20.47 -5.67 -21.03
N ASN A 165 -20.04 -5.52 -19.78
CA ASN A 165 -19.58 -4.24 -19.22
C ASN A 165 -18.05 -4.26 -19.16
N LEU A 166 -17.38 -3.41 -19.94
CA LEU A 166 -15.93 -3.34 -20.00
C LEU A 166 -15.40 -2.22 -19.07
N GLY A 167 -14.56 -2.62 -18.12
CA GLY A 167 -13.79 -1.72 -17.27
C GLY A 167 -12.51 -1.23 -17.96
N HIS A 168 -11.81 -0.29 -17.33
CA HIS A 168 -10.56 0.25 -17.88
C HIS A 168 -9.47 -0.82 -18.10
N ASP A 169 -9.51 -1.92 -17.33
CA ASP A 169 -8.55 -3.03 -17.42
C ASP A 169 -8.78 -3.94 -18.65
N ALA A 170 -9.87 -3.77 -19.41
CA ALA A 170 -10.12 -4.57 -20.62
C ALA A 170 -9.28 -4.14 -21.84
N TYR A 171 -8.54 -3.03 -21.74
CA TYR A 171 -7.82 -2.40 -22.85
C TYR A 171 -6.33 -2.15 -22.57
N LEU A 172 -5.78 -2.80 -21.54
CA LEU A 172 -4.36 -2.74 -21.17
C LEU A 172 -3.65 -4.07 -21.41
#